data_AF-A0A7W7S7D8-F1
#
_entry.id   AF-A0A7W7S7D8-F1
#
_cell.length_a   1.000
_cell.length_b   1.000
_cell.length_c   1.000
_cell.angle_alpha   90.00
_cell.angle_beta   90.00
_cell.angle_gamma   90.00
#
_symmetry.space_group_name_H-M   'P 1'
#
loop_
_entity.id
_entity.type
_entity.pdbx_description
1 polymer ?
#
loop_
_entity_poly.entity_id
_entity_poly.type
_entity_poly.pdbx_seq_one_letter_code
_entity_poly.pdbx_strand_id
1 'polypeptide(L)'
;MARNPHDDRHEDLGRPNRVLGPQERAKAAAERLAEIHRYLTDRYAQREVVARTVTPAGQELDWIPVESQLGGGRLPAAPPGEHEADEAPEGERRGEPVRFELELHGAELGPPGTVPVVRTPIERITPVVGLNDWLAKGRRANRLGLPADAREVLPPEDGGDHKYAATAQAVTCYGTDGVINVWDPYVFRSDEF
;
A
#
# COMPACT_ATOMS: atom_id res chain seq x y z
N MET A 1 11.44 0.97 14.17
CA MET A 1 10.24 1.72 13.75
C MET A 1 10.28 3.13 14.34
N ALA A 2 10.34 4.16 13.51
CA ALA A 2 10.23 5.54 13.99
C ALA A 2 8.77 5.80 14.39
N ARG A 3 8.51 6.03 15.68
CA ARG A 3 7.23 6.60 16.15
C ARG A 3 7.02 7.91 15.41
N ASN A 4 5.85 8.12 14.82
CA ASN A 4 5.43 9.44 14.39
C ASN A 4 5.24 10.28 15.67
N PRO A 5 6.12 11.27 15.98
CA PRO A 5 6.10 11.99 17.25
C PRO A 5 5.05 13.09 17.31
N HIS A 6 4.26 13.27 16.24
CA HIS A 6 3.09 14.14 16.25
C HIS A 6 1.88 13.40 16.82
N ASP A 7 1.94 13.24 18.14
CA ASP A 7 0.81 13.00 19.03
C ASP A 7 -0.28 14.06 18.74
N ASP A 8 -1.40 13.56 18.21
CA ASP A 8 -2.61 14.29 17.88
C ASP A 8 -3.16 14.97 19.14
N ARG A 9 -2.67 16.18 19.42
CA ARG A 9 -3.45 17.19 20.12
C ARG A 9 -4.79 17.26 19.40
N HIS A 10 -5.85 16.88 20.11
CA HIS A 10 -7.25 17.13 19.78
C HIS A 10 -7.38 18.30 18.81
N GLU A 11 -7.57 18.03 17.52
CA GLU A 11 -8.07 19.03 16.58
C GLU A 11 -9.54 19.26 16.92
N ASP A 12 -9.74 20.02 17.99
CA ASP A 12 -10.68 21.12 18.15
C ASP A 12 -11.91 21.07 17.22
N LEU A 13 -12.73 20.02 17.38
CA LEU A 13 -14.04 19.87 16.72
C LEU A 13 -15.05 20.95 17.16
N GLY A 14 -14.63 21.92 17.98
CA GLY A 14 -15.42 23.05 18.48
C GLY A 14 -15.06 24.41 17.87
N ARG A 15 -14.04 24.53 17.00
CA ARG A 15 -13.76 25.82 16.34
C ARG A 15 -14.82 26.12 15.28
N PRO A 16 -15.46 27.31 15.30
CA PRO A 16 -16.30 27.73 14.19
C PRO A 16 -15.47 27.65 12.91
N ASN A 17 -16.07 27.10 11.85
CA ASN A 17 -15.49 26.96 10.51
C ASN A 17 -15.05 28.35 10.01
N ARG A 18 -13.85 28.79 10.39
CA ARG A 18 -13.29 30.07 9.94
C ARG A 18 -13.08 29.91 8.46
N VAL A 19 -13.88 30.64 7.68
CA VAL A 19 -13.71 30.71 6.24
C VAL A 19 -12.34 31.34 5.99
N LEU A 20 -11.35 30.50 5.71
CA LEU A 20 -10.01 30.94 5.38
C LEU A 20 -10.07 31.82 4.12
N GLY A 21 -9.35 32.94 4.15
CA GLY A 21 -9.17 33.78 2.96
C GLY A 21 -8.37 33.03 1.88
N PRO A 22 -8.42 33.46 0.60
CA PRO A 22 -7.72 32.78 -0.50
C PRO A 22 -6.23 32.54 -0.23
N GLN A 23 -5.53 33.52 0.37
CA GLN A 23 -4.11 33.40 0.72
C GLN A 23 -3.86 32.38 1.83
N GLU A 24 -4.71 32.34 2.86
CA GLU A 24 -4.60 31.36 3.95
C GLU A 24 -4.87 29.94 3.44
N ARG A 25 -5.82 29.76 2.51
CA ARG A 25 -6.06 28.46 1.86
C ARG A 25 -4.88 28.00 1.02
N ALA A 26 -4.29 28.90 0.23
CA ALA A 26 -3.12 28.58 -0.59
C ALA A 26 -1.93 28.17 0.30
N LYS A 27 -1.71 28.89 1.40
CA LYS A 27 -0.67 28.54 2.38
C LYS A 27 -0.91 27.16 3.00
N ALA A 28 -2.13 26.89 3.48
CA ALA A 28 -2.48 25.60 4.07
C ALA A 28 -2.36 24.44 3.06
N ALA A 29 -2.71 24.67 1.79
CA ALA A 29 -2.53 23.67 0.74
C ALA A 29 -1.04 23.38 0.48
N ALA A 30 -0.19 24.41 0.44
CA ALA A 30 1.25 24.24 0.28
C ALA A 30 1.90 23.49 1.45
N GLU A 31 1.45 23.75 2.69
CA GLU A 31 1.92 23.03 3.88
C GLU A 31 1.55 21.54 3.84
N ARG A 32 0.31 21.19 3.44
CA ARG A 32 -0.13 19.80 3.27
C ARG A 32 0.64 19.07 2.16
N LEU A 33 0.87 19.74 1.05
CA LEU A 33 1.67 19.21 -0.06
C LEU A 33 3.09 18.90 0.41
N ALA A 34 3.73 19.83 1.12
CA ALA A 34 5.07 19.64 1.66
C ALA A 34 5.14 18.47 2.66
N GLU A 35 4.09 18.28 3.47
CA GLU A 35 3.98 17.15 4.37
C GLU A 35 3.91 15.80 3.62
N ILE A 36 3.08 15.70 2.59
CA ILE A 36 2.97 14.48 1.76
C ILE A 36 4.28 14.19 1.03
N HIS A 37 4.93 15.22 0.48
CA HIS A 37 6.23 15.07 -0.17
C HIS A 37 7.29 14.56 0.79
N ARG A 38 7.35 15.14 2.00
CA ARG A 38 8.30 14.70 3.03
C ARG A 38 8.03 13.24 3.42
N TYR A 39 6.78 12.88 3.70
CA TYR A 39 6.41 11.50 4.04
C TYR A 39 6.86 10.49 2.98
N LEU A 40 6.59 10.77 1.70
CA LEU A 40 7.00 9.89 0.61
C LEU A 40 8.52 9.85 0.45
N THR A 41 9.19 10.99 0.53
CA THR A 41 10.66 11.07 0.45
C THR A 41 11.32 10.24 1.55
N ASP A 42 10.86 10.38 2.79
CA ASP A 42 11.36 9.64 3.94
C ASP A 42 11.13 8.13 3.75
N ARG A 43 9.96 7.74 3.22
CA ARG A 43 9.64 6.33 2.92
C ARG A 43 10.51 5.76 1.80
N TYR A 44 10.81 6.55 0.76
CA TYR A 44 11.72 6.13 -0.30
C TYR A 44 13.16 6.01 0.17
N ALA A 45 13.61 6.90 1.07
CA ALA A 45 14.96 6.87 1.63
C ALA A 45 15.23 5.61 2.48
N GLN A 46 14.18 4.97 3.00
CA GLN A 46 14.28 3.72 3.76
C GLN A 46 14.41 2.47 2.87
N ARG A 47 14.21 2.60 1.55
CA ARG A 47 14.25 1.46 0.62
C ARG A 47 15.64 1.30 0.03
N GLU A 48 16.15 0.08 0.10
CA GLU A 48 17.32 -0.31 -0.67
C GLU A 48 16.91 -0.60 -2.12
N VAL A 49 17.18 0.34 -3.03
CA VAL A 49 16.88 0.17 -4.46
C VAL A 49 18.13 -0.28 -5.18
N VAL A 50 18.12 -1.48 -5.75
CA VAL A 50 19.28 -2.07 -6.45
C VAL A 50 19.21 -1.91 -7.96
N ALA A 51 18.01 -1.76 -8.52
CA ALA A 51 17.81 -1.48 -9.93
C ALA A 51 16.54 -0.65 -10.15
N ARG A 52 16.46 0.02 -11.30
CA ARG A 52 15.25 0.71 -11.76
C ARG A 52 14.98 0.32 -13.20
N THR A 53 13.72 0.02 -13.49
CA THR A 53 13.26 -0.31 -14.84
C THR A 53 11.99 0.48 -15.17
N VAL A 54 11.62 0.51 -16.44
CA VAL A 54 10.40 1.16 -16.90
C VAL A 54 9.56 0.14 -17.66
N THR A 55 8.30 -0.02 -17.29
CA THR A 55 7.39 -0.92 -17.99
C THR A 55 7.05 -0.38 -19.39
N PRO A 56 6.55 -1.22 -20.33
CA PRO A 56 6.09 -0.75 -21.64
C PRO A 56 5.06 0.39 -21.58
N ALA A 57 4.20 0.44 -20.55
CA ALA A 57 3.26 1.53 -20.33
C ALA A 57 3.89 2.80 -19.72
N GLY A 58 5.19 2.79 -19.43
CA GLY A 58 5.92 3.93 -18.88
C GLY A 58 5.88 4.02 -17.35
N GLN A 59 5.55 2.93 -16.64
CA GLN A 59 5.59 2.92 -15.18
C GLN A 59 7.03 2.71 -14.70
N GLU A 60 7.50 3.57 -13.81
CA GLU A 60 8.81 3.39 -13.17
C GLU A 60 8.70 2.37 -12.03
N LEU A 61 9.61 1.39 -12.04
CA LEU A 61 9.71 0.36 -11.01
C LEU A 61 11.05 0.48 -10.28
N ASP A 62 11.00 0.51 -8.95
CA ASP A 62 12.16 0.32 -8.09
C ASP A 62 12.25 -1.17 -7.70
N TRP A 63 13.39 -1.80 -7.93
CA TRP A 63 13.66 -3.19 -7.52
C TRP A 63 14.33 -3.22 -6.17
N ILE A 64 13.67 -3.88 -5.21
CA ILE A 64 14.06 -3.89 -3.80
C ILE A 64 14.44 -5.32 -3.41
N PRO A 65 15.62 -5.56 -2.80
CA PRO A 65 15.98 -6.88 -2.28
C PRO A 65 14.93 -7.38 -1.30
N VAL A 66 14.50 -8.64 -1.45
CA VAL A 66 13.43 -9.20 -0.63
C VAL A 66 13.79 -9.18 0.86
N GLU A 67 15.06 -9.38 1.20
CA GLU A 67 15.57 -9.40 2.56
C GLU A 67 15.50 -8.02 3.23
N SER A 68 15.63 -6.93 2.46
CA SER A 68 15.53 -5.56 2.99
C SER A 68 14.13 -5.23 3.51
N GLN A 69 13.11 -5.99 3.09
CA GLN A 69 11.73 -5.79 3.52
C GLN A 69 11.42 -6.45 4.87
N LEU A 70 12.29 -7.33 5.37
CA LEU A 70 11.98 -8.20 6.50
C LEU A 70 12.34 -7.61 7.87
N GLY A 71 12.97 -6.43 7.93
CA GLY A 71 13.34 -5.81 9.21
C GLY A 71 14.21 -6.70 10.12
N GLY A 72 14.93 -7.69 9.56
CA GLY A 72 15.71 -8.69 10.30
C GLY A 72 15.00 -10.04 10.55
N GLY A 73 13.75 -10.21 10.09
CA GLY A 73 12.98 -11.45 10.17
C GLY A 73 13.26 -12.45 9.04
N ARG A 74 12.61 -13.62 9.11
CA ARG A 74 12.63 -14.65 8.05
C ARG A 74 11.67 -14.27 6.91
N LEU A 75 11.96 -14.76 5.70
CA LEU A 75 11.05 -14.62 4.56
C LEU A 75 9.69 -15.23 4.93
N PRO A 76 8.58 -14.52 4.68
CA PRO A 76 7.25 -15.08 4.89
C PRO A 76 7.05 -16.29 3.97
N ALA A 77 6.23 -17.23 4.42
CA ALA A 77 5.80 -18.35 3.60
C ALA A 77 5.26 -17.88 2.23
N ALA A 78 5.56 -18.65 1.19
CA ALA A 78 5.03 -18.37 -0.14
C ALA A 78 3.49 -18.32 -0.07
N PRO A 79 2.84 -17.42 -0.83
CA PRO A 79 1.39 -17.50 -1.01
C PRO A 79 1.01 -18.90 -1.48
N PRO A 80 -0.14 -19.44 -1.05
CA PRO A 80 -0.65 -20.68 -1.61
C PRO A 80 -0.72 -20.50 -3.13
N GLY A 81 -0.41 -21.58 -3.87
CA GLY A 81 -0.45 -21.54 -5.33
C GLY A 81 -1.78 -20.99 -5.82
N GLU A 82 -1.76 -20.35 -7.00
CA GLU A 82 -2.95 -19.81 -7.64
C GLU A 82 -4.07 -20.85 -7.57
N HIS A 83 -5.14 -20.54 -6.85
CA HIS A 83 -6.39 -21.23 -7.08
C HIS A 83 -6.84 -20.74 -8.44
N GLU A 84 -6.63 -21.56 -9.48
CA GLU A 84 -7.34 -21.37 -10.74
C GLU A 84 -8.81 -21.22 -10.36
N ALA A 85 -9.38 -20.03 -10.58
CA ALA A 85 -10.81 -19.87 -10.45
C ALA A 85 -11.44 -20.81 -11.49
N ASP A 86 -11.89 -21.98 -11.04
CA ASP A 86 -12.59 -22.99 -11.85
C ASP A 86 -13.93 -22.48 -12.41
N GLU A 87 -14.29 -21.22 -12.14
CA GLU A 87 -15.51 -20.60 -12.62
C GLU A 87 -15.38 -20.28 -14.10
N ALA A 88 -15.93 -21.18 -14.92
CA ALA A 88 -16.18 -20.91 -16.33
C ALA A 88 -16.90 -19.56 -16.48
N PRO A 89 -16.46 -18.68 -17.39
CA PRO A 89 -17.06 -17.36 -17.55
C PRO A 89 -18.56 -17.50 -17.85
N GLU A 90 -19.41 -17.01 -16.94
CA GLU A 90 -20.85 -16.94 -17.18
C GLU A 90 -21.16 -15.83 -18.20
N GLY A 91 -21.58 -16.22 -19.40
CA GLY A 91 -22.09 -15.32 -20.44
C GLY A 91 -21.42 -15.48 -21.81
N GLU A 92 -21.93 -14.73 -22.81
CA GLU A 92 -21.45 -14.80 -24.21
C GLU A 92 -20.05 -14.19 -24.43
N ARG A 93 -19.50 -13.47 -23.44
CA ARG A 93 -18.19 -12.82 -23.55
C ARG A 93 -17.13 -13.67 -22.88
N ARG A 94 -16.23 -14.26 -23.68
CA ARG A 94 -14.99 -14.84 -23.17
C ARG A 94 -14.13 -13.72 -22.59
N GLY A 95 -13.96 -13.71 -21.27
CA GLY A 95 -12.93 -12.93 -20.59
C GLY A 95 -11.60 -13.68 -20.68
N GLU A 96 -10.50 -12.93 -20.80
CA GLU A 96 -9.15 -13.46 -20.65
C GLU A 96 -8.52 -12.81 -19.41
N PRO A 97 -7.75 -13.57 -18.59
CA PRO A 97 -7.02 -12.98 -17.47
C PRO A 97 -6.08 -11.88 -17.96
N VAL A 98 -6.12 -10.74 -17.27
CA VAL A 98 -5.17 -9.65 -17.53
C VAL A 98 -3.81 -10.06 -16.98
N ARG A 99 -2.80 -10.05 -17.85
CA ARG A 99 -1.41 -10.29 -17.45
C ARG A 99 -0.75 -9.00 -17.01
N PHE A 100 0.06 -9.06 -15.97
CA PHE A 100 0.87 -7.92 -15.58
C PHE A 100 1.98 -7.66 -16.62
N GLU A 101 2.39 -6.40 -16.78
CA GLU A 101 3.35 -6.01 -17.83
C GLU A 101 4.71 -6.73 -17.72
N LEU A 102 5.10 -7.15 -16.52
CA LEU A 102 6.33 -7.92 -16.30
C LEU A 102 6.24 -9.39 -16.75
N GLU A 103 5.03 -9.90 -17.05
CA GLU A 103 4.82 -11.23 -17.63
C GLU A 103 4.90 -11.21 -19.16
N LEU A 104 4.96 -10.01 -19.78
CA LEU A 104 5.07 -9.86 -21.22
C LEU A 104 6.48 -10.19 -21.69
N HIS A 105 6.58 -10.78 -22.89
CA HIS A 105 7.87 -11.11 -23.49
C HIS A 105 8.72 -9.84 -23.71
N GLY A 106 9.96 -9.87 -23.21
CA GLY A 106 10.90 -8.75 -23.34
C GLY A 106 10.75 -7.66 -22.27
N ALA A 107 9.92 -7.87 -21.24
CA ALA A 107 9.88 -6.98 -20.09
C ALA A 107 11.24 -6.95 -19.37
N GLU A 108 11.65 -5.76 -18.95
CA GLU A 108 12.89 -5.57 -18.21
C GLU A 108 12.68 -5.97 -16.73
N LEU A 109 13.17 -7.16 -16.39
CA LEU A 109 13.14 -7.69 -15.04
C LEU A 109 14.34 -7.21 -14.22
N GLY A 110 14.14 -7.09 -12.91
CA GLY A 110 15.21 -6.78 -11.98
C GLY A 110 16.09 -7.99 -11.66
N PRO A 111 17.14 -7.78 -10.85
CA PRO A 111 18.00 -8.85 -10.40
C PRO A 111 17.23 -9.95 -9.64
N PRO A 112 17.68 -11.22 -9.70
CA PRO A 112 17.11 -12.28 -8.87
C PRO A 112 17.09 -11.92 -7.37
N GLY A 113 16.04 -12.32 -6.65
CA GLY A 113 15.88 -12.00 -5.23
C GLY A 113 15.35 -10.59 -4.94
N THR A 114 14.90 -9.86 -5.96
CA THR A 114 14.29 -8.53 -5.81
C THR A 114 12.80 -8.56 -6.16
N VAL A 115 12.04 -7.65 -5.56
CA VAL A 115 10.62 -7.46 -5.86
C VAL A 115 10.39 -6.08 -6.49
N PRO A 116 9.51 -5.98 -7.51
CA PRO A 116 9.21 -4.70 -8.15
C PRO A 116 8.26 -3.87 -7.28
N VAL A 117 8.56 -2.60 -7.11
CA VAL A 117 7.67 -1.64 -6.44
C VAL A 117 7.47 -0.42 -7.33
N VAL A 118 6.21 -0.08 -7.60
CA VAL A 118 5.87 1.10 -8.40
C VAL A 118 6.37 2.37 -7.72
N ARG A 119 7.11 3.17 -8.49
CA ARG A 119 7.63 4.47 -8.06
C ARG A 119 6.60 5.54 -8.38
N THR A 120 6.11 6.22 -7.33
CA THR A 120 5.19 7.34 -7.46
C THR A 120 6.01 8.60 -7.73
N PRO A 121 5.76 9.33 -8.84
CA PRO A 121 6.44 10.59 -9.11
C PRO A 121 5.92 11.66 -8.13
N ILE A 122 6.66 11.87 -7.04
CA ILE A 122 6.27 12.72 -5.91
C ILE A 122 5.93 14.13 -6.39
N GLU A 123 6.69 14.63 -7.36
CA GLU A 123 6.58 15.97 -7.93
C GLU A 123 5.26 16.19 -8.70
N ARG A 124 4.56 15.11 -9.07
CA ARG A 124 3.26 15.16 -9.77
C ARG A 124 2.07 15.10 -8.82
N ILE A 125 2.29 14.97 -7.51
CA ILE A 125 1.21 14.86 -6.53
C ILE A 125 0.66 16.27 -6.25
N THR A 126 -0.65 16.45 -6.41
CA THR A 126 -1.34 17.71 -6.12
C THR A 126 -2.53 17.47 -5.18
N PRO A 127 -2.29 17.10 -3.91
CA PRO A 127 -3.34 16.70 -2.99
C PRO A 127 -4.09 17.95 -2.52
N VAL A 128 -5.42 17.85 -2.51
CA VAL A 128 -6.30 18.91 -1.99
C VAL A 128 -6.58 18.71 -0.49
N VAL A 129 -6.22 17.53 0.03
CA VAL A 129 -6.52 17.05 1.39
C VAL A 129 -5.24 16.90 2.22
N GLY A 130 -5.39 16.69 3.54
CA GLY A 130 -4.23 16.43 4.42
C GLY A 130 -3.63 15.03 4.21
N LEU A 131 -2.43 14.79 4.75
CA LEU A 131 -1.74 13.50 4.61
C LEU A 131 -2.61 12.31 5.03
N ASN A 132 -3.25 12.39 6.19
CA ASN A 132 -4.09 11.30 6.69
C ASN A 132 -5.30 11.01 5.78
N ASP A 133 -5.94 12.06 5.26
CA ASP A 133 -7.06 11.91 4.32
C ASP A 133 -6.58 11.39 2.96
N TRP A 134 -5.35 11.74 2.56
CA TRP A 134 -4.73 11.22 1.33
C TRP A 134 -4.38 9.73 1.44
N LEU A 135 -4.01 9.27 2.64
CA LEU A 135 -3.71 7.86 2.93
C LEU A 135 -4.98 7.01 3.16
N ALA A 136 -6.12 7.63 3.46
CA ALA A 136 -7.36 6.92 3.78
C ALA A 136 -8.00 6.31 2.52
N LYS A 137 -8.47 5.06 2.63
CA LYS A 137 -9.25 4.39 1.57
C LYS A 137 -10.76 4.67 1.65
N GLY A 138 -11.23 5.36 2.69
CA GLY A 138 -12.66 5.58 2.95
C GLY A 138 -12.96 6.78 3.86
N ARG A 139 -14.20 6.86 4.37
CA ARG A 139 -14.59 7.93 5.30
C ARG A 139 -14.10 7.61 6.72
N ARG A 140 -13.46 8.61 7.36
CA ARG A 140 -12.99 8.69 8.75
C ARG A 140 -13.05 7.41 9.58
N ALA A 141 -11.87 6.86 9.86
CA ALA A 141 -11.64 5.75 10.77
C ALA A 141 -11.97 5.99 12.24
N ASN A 142 -12.24 4.87 12.92
CA ASN A 142 -12.01 4.74 14.35
C ASN A 142 -10.53 4.43 14.59
N ARG A 143 -9.94 5.03 15.64
CA ARG A 143 -8.62 4.58 16.11
C ARG A 143 -8.74 3.16 16.62
N LEU A 144 -7.93 2.27 16.06
CA LEU A 144 -7.81 0.92 16.58
C LEU A 144 -6.69 0.96 17.63
N GLY A 145 -7.05 0.74 18.89
CA GLY A 145 -6.04 0.55 19.94
C GLY A 145 -5.21 -0.69 19.62
N LEU A 146 -3.92 -0.66 19.92
CA LEU A 146 -3.13 -1.89 19.99
C LEU A 146 -3.84 -2.82 20.98
N PRO A 147 -4.05 -4.11 20.64
CA PRO A 147 -4.42 -5.11 21.64
C PRO A 147 -3.44 -5.00 22.80
N ALA A 148 -3.94 -5.02 24.05
CA ALA A 148 -3.11 -4.87 25.26
C ALA A 148 -2.05 -5.98 25.40
N ASP A 149 -2.16 -6.99 24.56
CA ASP A 149 -1.46 -8.26 24.49
C ASP A 149 -0.88 -8.51 23.09
N ALA A 150 -0.43 -7.46 22.39
CA ALA A 150 0.34 -7.56 21.15
C ALA A 150 1.63 -8.37 21.37
N ARG A 151 1.49 -9.69 21.36
CA ARG A 151 2.58 -10.66 21.29
C ARG A 151 3.26 -10.46 19.95
N GLU A 152 4.59 -10.60 19.95
CA GLU A 152 5.38 -10.68 18.73
C GLU A 152 4.81 -11.81 17.86
N VAL A 153 4.10 -11.45 16.79
CA VAL A 153 3.54 -12.42 15.85
C VAL A 153 4.67 -12.79 14.90
N LEU A 154 5.25 -13.97 15.13
CA LEU A 154 6.29 -14.48 14.25
C LEU A 154 5.71 -14.72 12.84
N PRO A 155 6.48 -14.43 11.78
CA PRO A 155 6.05 -14.72 10.43
C PRO A 155 5.78 -16.23 10.27
N PRO A 156 4.74 -16.60 9.50
CA PRO A 156 4.40 -17.98 9.21
C PRO A 156 5.54 -18.71 8.46
N GLU A 157 5.92 -19.92 8.93
CA GLU A 157 6.90 -20.81 8.24
C GLU A 157 6.23 -21.64 7.14
N ASP A 158 6.92 -21.94 6.03
CA ASP A 158 6.38 -22.83 4.98
C ASP A 158 5.88 -24.17 5.57
N GLY A 159 4.62 -24.52 5.29
CA GLY A 159 3.97 -25.73 5.80
C GLY A 159 3.44 -25.66 7.24
N GLY A 160 3.54 -24.50 7.91
CA GLY A 160 2.93 -24.26 9.22
C GLY A 160 1.40 -24.03 9.19
N ASP A 161 0.78 -24.01 10.38
CA ASP A 161 -0.63 -23.69 10.55
C ASP A 161 -0.89 -22.19 10.30
N HIS A 162 -1.38 -21.85 9.10
CA HIS A 162 -1.67 -20.47 8.70
C HIS A 162 -3.15 -20.26 8.47
N LYS A 163 -3.64 -19.07 8.84
CA LYS A 163 -5.01 -18.65 8.51
C LYS A 163 -4.97 -17.76 7.28
N TYR A 164 -5.60 -18.21 6.21
CA TYR A 164 -5.84 -17.38 5.03
C TYR A 164 -7.13 -16.60 5.20
N ALA A 165 -7.11 -15.31 4.90
CA ALA A 165 -8.31 -14.51 4.77
C ALA A 165 -8.62 -14.38 3.28
N ALA A 166 -9.81 -14.86 2.88
CA ALA A 166 -10.37 -14.58 1.56
C ALA A 166 -11.43 -13.50 1.70
N THR A 167 -11.41 -12.51 0.81
CA THR A 167 -12.49 -11.54 0.67
C THR A 167 -13.03 -11.65 -0.75
N ALA A 168 -14.36 -11.62 -0.88
CA ALA A 168 -15.04 -11.63 -2.16
C ALA A 168 -16.05 -10.48 -2.19
N GLN A 169 -16.21 -9.86 -3.35
CA GLN A 169 -17.25 -8.85 -3.59
C GLN A 169 -18.21 -9.37 -4.66
N ALA A 170 -19.51 -9.31 -4.39
CA ALA A 170 -20.56 -9.77 -5.31
C ALA A 170 -20.95 -8.73 -6.37
N VAL A 171 -19.96 -7.98 -6.88
CA VAL A 171 -20.14 -7.03 -7.99
C VAL A 171 -19.29 -7.51 -9.16
N THR A 172 -19.72 -7.21 -10.39
CA THR A 172 -18.89 -7.46 -11.58
C THR A 172 -17.64 -6.60 -11.51
N CYS A 173 -16.56 -7.17 -10.99
CA CYS A 173 -15.23 -6.59 -11.07
C CYS A 173 -14.57 -7.05 -12.37
N TYR A 174 -14.25 -6.11 -13.26
CA TYR A 174 -13.33 -6.35 -14.37
C TYR A 174 -11.86 -6.27 -13.92
N GLY A 175 -11.61 -6.56 -12.63
CA GLY A 175 -10.33 -6.38 -11.95
C GLY A 175 -9.54 -7.68 -11.82
N THR A 176 -8.47 -7.64 -11.03
CA THR A 176 -7.65 -8.81 -10.71
C THR A 176 -8.23 -9.52 -9.47
N ASP A 177 -8.11 -10.83 -9.43
CA ASP A 177 -8.09 -11.59 -8.18
C ASP A 177 -6.64 -11.67 -7.67
N GLY A 178 -6.46 -12.19 -6.46
CA GLY A 178 -5.14 -12.35 -5.88
C GLY A 178 -5.22 -12.82 -4.43
N VAL A 179 -4.20 -13.58 -4.02
CA VAL A 179 -4.05 -14.02 -2.63
C VAL A 179 -2.99 -13.15 -1.98
N ILE A 180 -3.36 -12.47 -0.88
CA ILE A 180 -2.43 -11.68 -0.09
C ILE A 180 -2.15 -12.42 1.21
N ASN A 181 -0.90 -12.80 1.43
CA ASN A 181 -0.43 -13.26 2.74
C ASN A 181 -0.19 -12.04 3.64
N VAL A 182 -0.94 -11.95 4.72
CA VAL A 182 -0.80 -10.87 5.71
C VAL A 182 -0.51 -11.49 7.07
N TRP A 183 0.68 -11.23 7.63
CA TRP A 183 1.02 -11.57 9.00
C TRP A 183 1.26 -10.30 9.79
N ASP A 184 0.76 -10.26 11.03
CA ASP A 184 0.85 -9.08 11.91
C ASP A 184 0.43 -7.74 11.28
N PRO A 185 -0.75 -7.62 10.64
CA PRO A 185 -1.18 -6.35 10.10
C PRO A 185 -1.43 -5.37 11.26
N TYR A 186 -0.65 -4.31 11.30
CA TYR A 186 -0.94 -3.17 12.15
C TYR A 186 -1.50 -2.01 11.32
N VAL A 187 -2.70 -1.58 11.70
CA VAL A 187 -3.29 -0.34 11.24
C VAL A 187 -3.60 0.52 12.46
N PHE A 188 -3.17 1.77 12.43
CA PHE A 188 -3.49 2.73 13.47
C PHE A 188 -4.94 3.23 13.33
N ARG A 189 -5.43 3.25 12.09
CA ARG A 189 -6.77 3.71 11.71
C ARG A 189 -7.46 2.66 10.86
N SER A 190 -8.74 2.42 11.14
CA SER A 190 -9.54 1.42 10.44
C SER A 190 -9.76 1.68 8.94
N ASP A 191 -9.38 2.84 8.42
CA ASP A 191 -9.52 3.24 7.02
C ASP A 191 -8.18 3.21 6.26
N GLU A 192 -7.11 2.72 6.89
CA GLU A 192 -5.81 2.46 6.26
C GLU A 192 -5.83 1.18 5.39
N PHE A 193 -6.84 0.31 5.54
CA PHE A 193 -6.98 -0.94 4.78
C PHE A 193 -8.35 -1.15 4.13
#